data_AF-A0A3M2FZ44-F1
#
_entry.id   AF-A0A3M2FZ44-F1
#
_cell.length_a   1.000
_cell.length_b   1.000
_cell.length_c   1.000
_cell.angle_alpha   90.00
_cell.angle_beta   90.00
_cell.angle_gamma   90.00
#
_symmetry.space_group_name_H-M   'P 1'
#
loop_
_entity.id
_entity.type
_entity.pdbx_description
1 polymer ?
#
loop_
_entity_poly.entity_id
_entity_poly.type
_entity_poly.pdbx_seq_one_letter_code
_entity_poly.pdbx_strand_id
1 'polypeptide(L)'
;MEGSRDETDETLDAVARRALDVAEGMAAVTGDERCGTEHLLFGLVVTAEGDVAEIARLFALDRLRVERAVHLLRERSCDMTRPPAATPARSPRLTVALESGGRGRLTPAELLAAILADARSGACACLRLLGVRPGEVRRLAEVAAAGLGHGDVESLIAALDRRTDLHRPWWGPAPAEPVRALPLPGGGPVELARSASAVGRLSGLVVGGEGLGFTLTVESLPDAPASSWLLAPRWQPREVLVPGDGARERLDPELVIVAVGDPAGPRVTNHRLRHRFVHEAPTGGALVLLGHTSAVERRNDRRCPTRRVEVSDWWVWPLPRRGEIRIGLSWSAEALTGSVRLDAALLGEHASRLASR
;
A
#
# COMPACT_ATOMS: atom_id res chain seq x y z
N MET A 1 16.78 25.84 28.77
CA MET A 1 16.31 25.55 27.39
C MET A 1 14.79 25.70 27.31
N GLU A 2 14.19 26.66 28.03
CA GLU A 2 12.72 26.85 28.06
C GLU A 2 12.25 27.91 27.05
N GLY A 3 13.11 28.85 26.64
CA GLY A 3 12.72 29.95 25.75
C GLY A 3 12.36 29.57 24.30
N SER A 4 12.74 28.38 23.81
CA SER A 4 12.43 27.97 22.42
C SER A 4 11.01 27.39 22.24
N ARG A 5 10.41 26.86 23.32
CA ARG A 5 9.04 26.33 23.25
C ARG A 5 8.00 27.45 23.14
N ASP A 6 8.20 28.53 23.89
CA ASP A 6 7.27 29.67 23.92
C ASP A 6 7.22 30.37 22.55
N GLU A 7 8.37 30.56 21.90
CA GLU A 7 8.46 31.26 20.61
C GLU A 7 7.81 30.48 19.46
N THR A 8 8.04 29.16 19.38
CA THR A 8 7.31 28.31 18.42
C THR A 8 5.82 28.29 18.72
N ASP A 9 5.45 28.47 19.98
CA ASP A 9 4.07 28.40 20.39
C ASP A 9 3.27 29.68 20.05
N GLU A 10 3.92 30.84 20.03
CA GLU A 10 3.29 32.09 19.59
C GLU A 10 2.93 32.12 18.10
N THR A 11 3.57 31.26 17.29
CA THR A 11 3.30 31.15 15.85
C THR A 11 2.12 30.26 15.47
N LEU A 12 1.46 29.57 16.40
CA LEU A 12 0.27 28.78 16.07
C LEU A 12 -1.00 29.64 16.12
N ASP A 13 -1.94 29.37 15.22
CA ASP A 13 -3.32 29.81 15.42
C ASP A 13 -3.92 29.17 16.70
N ALA A 14 -5.02 29.73 17.20
CA ALA A 14 -5.68 29.24 18.42
C ALA A 14 -6.20 27.79 18.29
N VAL A 15 -6.67 27.36 17.12
CA VAL A 15 -7.12 25.98 16.86
C VAL A 15 -5.91 25.05 16.76
N ALA A 16 -4.87 25.43 16.02
CA ALA A 16 -3.60 24.72 15.96
C ALA A 16 -2.94 24.53 17.33
N ARG A 17 -2.94 25.58 18.18
CA ARG A 17 -2.52 25.52 19.58
C ARG A 17 -3.28 24.46 20.36
N ARG A 18 -4.61 24.50 20.28
CA ARG A 18 -5.49 23.55 20.97
C ARG A 18 -5.26 22.11 20.49
N ALA A 19 -5.03 21.92 19.18
CA ALA A 19 -4.70 20.62 18.62
C ALA A 19 -3.41 20.06 19.22
N LEU A 20 -2.39 20.91 19.38
CA LEU A 20 -1.12 20.53 20.00
C LEU A 20 -1.30 20.20 21.49
N ASP A 21 -2.08 20.98 22.23
CA ASP A 21 -2.37 20.70 23.64
C ASP A 21 -3.07 19.33 23.81
N VAL A 22 -4.03 19.02 22.92
CA VAL A 22 -4.71 17.71 22.90
C VAL A 22 -3.73 16.59 22.55
N ALA A 23 -2.80 16.83 21.63
CA ALA A 23 -1.77 15.86 21.25
C ALA A 23 -0.80 15.55 22.40
N GLU A 24 -0.37 16.58 23.13
CA GLU A 24 0.49 16.43 24.31
C GLU A 24 -0.25 15.72 25.45
N GLY A 25 -1.53 16.07 25.67
CA GLY A 25 -2.40 15.38 26.61
C GLY A 25 -2.60 13.89 26.26
N MET A 26 -2.82 13.57 24.98
CA MET A 26 -2.93 12.19 24.50
C MET A 26 -1.65 11.40 24.78
N ALA A 27 -0.49 11.95 24.41
CA ALA A 27 0.80 11.30 24.67
C ALA A 27 1.02 11.07 26.18
N ALA A 28 0.68 12.04 27.03
CA ALA A 28 0.79 11.91 28.48
C ALA A 28 -0.11 10.80 29.06
N VAL A 29 -1.40 10.77 28.68
CA VAL A 29 -2.36 9.75 29.12
C VAL A 29 -1.96 8.35 28.61
N THR A 30 -1.41 8.30 27.41
CA THR A 30 -0.95 7.08 26.74
C THR A 30 0.34 6.53 27.34
N GLY A 31 1.06 7.37 28.12
CA GLY A 31 2.33 7.05 28.76
C GLY A 31 3.54 7.14 27.83
N ASP A 32 3.41 7.84 26.71
CA ASP A 32 4.49 8.00 25.75
C ASP A 32 5.49 9.05 26.24
N GLU A 33 6.79 8.75 26.12
CA GLU A 33 7.84 9.72 26.49
C GLU A 33 7.83 10.95 25.58
N ARG A 34 7.31 10.78 24.36
CA ARG A 34 7.35 11.81 23.33
C ARG A 34 6.00 11.99 22.66
N CYS A 35 5.61 13.26 22.48
CA CYS A 35 4.52 13.64 21.61
C CYS A 35 5.02 13.61 20.16
N GLY A 36 4.54 12.65 19.38
CA GLY A 36 4.88 12.47 17.99
C GLY A 36 3.88 13.08 17.00
N THR A 37 4.16 12.92 15.71
CA THR A 37 3.26 13.42 14.65
C THR A 37 1.90 12.71 14.63
N GLU A 38 1.84 11.46 15.04
CA GLU A 38 0.63 10.65 15.20
C GLU A 38 -0.29 11.19 16.30
N HIS A 39 0.31 11.73 17.36
CA HIS A 39 -0.39 12.43 18.43
C HIS A 39 -0.96 13.75 17.93
N LEU A 40 -0.16 14.52 17.16
CA LEU A 40 -0.66 15.75 16.55
C LEU A 40 -1.78 15.48 15.54
N LEU A 41 -1.71 14.39 14.76
CA LEU A 41 -2.82 13.96 13.90
C LEU A 41 -4.10 13.71 14.71
N PHE A 42 -3.99 13.03 15.87
CA PHE A 42 -5.12 12.84 16.78
C PHE A 42 -5.66 14.19 17.28
N GLY A 43 -4.79 15.08 17.74
CA GLY A 43 -5.16 16.42 18.19
C GLY A 43 -5.90 17.24 17.12
N LEU A 44 -5.41 17.23 15.89
CA LEU A 44 -6.02 17.91 14.74
C LEU A 44 -7.40 17.32 14.39
N VAL A 45 -7.59 16.00 14.51
CA VAL A 45 -8.89 15.36 14.26
C VAL A 45 -9.89 15.64 15.38
N VAL A 46 -9.44 15.68 16.64
CA VAL A 46 -10.31 15.97 17.79
C VAL A 46 -10.77 17.42 17.84
N THR A 47 -9.88 18.34 17.45
CA THR A 47 -10.14 19.78 17.42
C THR A 47 -10.51 20.29 16.03
N ALA A 48 -10.88 19.37 15.13
CA ALA A 48 -11.10 19.67 13.73
C ALA A 48 -12.24 20.69 13.58
N GLU A 49 -11.90 21.81 12.96
CA GLU A 49 -12.82 22.86 12.54
C GLU A 49 -12.50 23.24 11.08
N GLY A 50 -13.46 23.85 10.38
CA GLY A 50 -13.29 24.29 8.99
C GLY A 50 -12.82 23.17 8.05
N ASP A 51 -11.81 23.47 7.22
CA ASP A 51 -11.32 22.56 6.17
C ASP A 51 -10.77 21.25 6.73
N VAL A 52 -10.13 21.27 7.90
CA VAL A 52 -9.62 20.03 8.54
C VAL A 52 -10.76 19.12 8.96
N ALA A 53 -11.91 19.68 9.38
CA ALA A 53 -13.10 18.87 9.69
C ALA A 53 -13.68 18.21 8.43
N GLU A 54 -13.68 18.91 7.29
CA GLU A 54 -14.11 18.33 6.01
C GLU A 54 -13.17 17.21 5.55
N ILE A 55 -11.85 17.44 5.63
CA ILE A 55 -10.85 16.42 5.31
C ILE A 55 -11.02 15.21 6.22
N ALA A 56 -11.21 15.41 7.53
CA ALA A 56 -11.42 14.32 8.47
C ALA A 56 -12.70 13.52 8.13
N ARG A 57 -13.80 14.18 7.80
CA ARG A 57 -15.04 13.51 7.34
C ARG A 57 -14.83 12.70 6.06
N LEU A 58 -14.17 13.28 5.06
CA LEU A 58 -13.94 12.65 3.76
C LEU A 58 -13.21 11.31 3.89
N PHE A 59 -12.19 11.25 4.75
CA PHE A 59 -11.39 10.04 4.97
C PHE A 59 -11.90 9.17 6.13
N ALA A 60 -13.08 9.49 6.69
CA ALA A 60 -13.63 8.83 7.88
C ALA A 60 -12.60 8.74 9.03
N LEU A 61 -11.88 9.84 9.26
CA LEU A 61 -10.98 10.03 10.39
C LEU A 61 -11.80 10.55 11.57
N ASP A 62 -12.25 9.65 12.43
CA ASP A 62 -12.84 10.00 13.72
C ASP A 62 -11.86 9.75 14.87
N ARG A 63 -12.15 10.36 16.02
CA ARG A 63 -11.37 10.25 17.25
C ARG A 63 -11.01 8.81 17.59
N LEU A 64 -11.99 7.91 17.64
CA LEU A 64 -11.79 6.53 18.11
C LEU A 64 -10.92 5.74 17.14
N ARG A 65 -11.07 5.95 15.83
CA ARG A 65 -10.24 5.31 14.80
C ARG A 65 -8.78 5.74 14.90
N VAL A 66 -8.53 7.05 14.99
CA VAL A 66 -7.16 7.57 15.07
C VAL A 66 -6.51 7.16 16.39
N GLU A 67 -7.23 7.26 17.50
CA GLU A 67 -6.77 6.78 18.83
C GLU A 67 -6.33 5.32 18.79
N ARG A 68 -7.17 4.44 18.22
CA ARG A 68 -6.83 3.02 18.06
C ARG A 68 -5.60 2.81 17.17
N ALA A 69 -5.47 3.59 16.10
CA ALA A 69 -4.30 3.51 15.22
C ALA A 69 -3.01 3.94 15.95
N VAL A 70 -3.07 4.98 16.78
CA VAL A 70 -1.94 5.41 17.64
C VAL A 70 -1.54 4.29 18.60
N HIS A 71 -2.51 3.67 19.29
CA HIS A 71 -2.22 2.54 20.18
C HIS A 71 -1.57 1.35 19.46
N LEU A 72 -2.04 1.00 18.26
CA LEU A 72 -1.45 -0.08 17.47
C LEU A 72 -0.01 0.22 17.02
N LEU A 73 0.33 1.49 16.77
CA LEU A 73 1.72 1.88 16.50
C LEU A 73 2.61 1.74 17.74
N ARG A 74 2.05 2.07 18.92
CA ARG A 74 2.75 1.92 20.20
C ARG A 74 3.07 0.45 20.49
N GLU A 75 2.10 -0.45 20.32
CA GLU A 75 2.30 -1.90 20.53
C GLU A 75 3.41 -2.50 19.66
N ARG A 76 3.66 -1.94 18.47
CA ARG A 76 4.72 -2.38 17.56
C ARG A 76 6.11 -1.86 17.97
N SER A 77 6.16 -0.80 18.76
CA SER A 77 7.39 -0.22 19.27
C SER A 77 7.66 -0.88 20.61
N CYS A 78 8.53 -1.89 20.64
CA CYS A 78 8.68 -2.89 21.70
C CYS A 78 9.15 -2.37 23.08
N ASP A 79 8.96 -1.11 23.42
CA ASP A 79 9.45 -0.48 24.64
C ASP A 79 8.28 -0.15 25.58
N MET A 80 7.79 -1.17 26.29
CA MET A 80 6.57 -1.11 27.10
C MET A 80 6.84 -0.89 28.61
N THR A 81 8.07 -0.58 29.00
CA THR A 81 8.52 -0.75 30.41
C THR A 81 8.77 0.53 31.21
N ARG A 82 8.43 1.72 30.69
CA ARG A 82 8.72 2.97 31.40
C ARG A 82 7.47 3.65 31.98
N PRO A 83 7.56 4.21 33.21
CA PRO A 83 6.47 4.99 33.77
C PRO A 83 6.14 6.24 32.91
N PRO A 84 4.86 6.65 32.89
CA PRO A 84 4.38 7.80 32.12
C PRO A 84 5.08 9.09 32.57
N ALA A 85 5.58 9.88 31.61
CA ALA A 85 6.09 11.22 31.89
C ALA A 85 4.92 12.21 32.07
N ALA A 86 4.99 13.09 33.07
CA ALA A 86 3.96 14.09 33.34
C ALA A 86 3.80 15.11 32.19
N THR A 87 4.84 15.32 31.39
CA THR A 87 4.81 16.17 30.18
C THR A 87 5.71 15.56 29.11
N PRO A 88 5.14 14.96 28.05
CA PRO A 88 5.94 14.31 27.02
C PRO A 88 6.78 15.33 26.24
N ALA A 89 8.00 14.96 25.86
CA ALA A 89 8.84 15.80 25.02
C ALA A 89 8.33 15.79 23.57
N ARG A 90 8.41 16.91 22.84
CA ARG A 90 8.05 16.88 21.40
C ARG A 90 9.08 16.05 20.64
N SER A 91 8.63 15.17 19.75
CA SER A 91 9.53 14.39 18.89
C SER A 91 10.25 15.30 17.89
N PRO A 92 11.46 14.94 17.40
CA PRO A 92 12.16 15.77 16.41
C PRO A 92 11.35 16.06 15.15
N ARG A 93 10.55 15.08 14.68
CA ARG A 93 9.68 15.26 13.51
C ARG A 93 8.53 16.22 13.79
N LEU A 94 7.97 16.18 15.00
CA LEU A 94 6.94 17.12 15.40
C LEU A 94 7.50 18.54 15.48
N THR A 95 8.68 18.72 16.08
CA THR A 95 9.36 20.03 16.13
C THR A 95 9.58 20.60 14.73
N VAL A 96 10.13 19.80 13.80
CA VAL A 96 10.30 20.24 12.40
C VAL A 96 8.96 20.61 11.75
N ALA A 97 7.88 19.88 12.04
CA ALA A 97 6.54 20.19 11.53
C ALA A 97 5.98 21.51 12.09
N LEU A 98 6.23 21.80 13.36
CA LEU A 98 5.84 23.07 13.99
C LEU A 98 6.69 24.26 13.49
N GLU A 99 7.91 24.00 13.05
CA GLU A 99 8.81 25.02 12.50
C GLU A 99 8.64 25.23 10.98
N SER A 100 7.84 24.41 10.30
CA SER A 100 7.70 24.50 8.83
C SER A 100 6.78 25.64 8.38
N GLY A 101 6.09 26.30 9.31
CA GLY A 101 5.29 27.49 9.02
C GLY A 101 6.14 28.62 8.50
N GLY A 102 5.63 29.36 7.51
CA GLY A 102 6.25 30.60 7.05
C GLY A 102 6.23 31.70 8.13
N ARG A 103 6.46 32.96 7.75
CA ARG A 103 6.41 34.12 8.68
C ARG A 103 5.01 34.45 9.23
N GLY A 104 4.04 33.55 9.08
CA GLY A 104 2.63 33.72 9.48
C GLY A 104 2.24 32.77 10.61
N ARG A 105 0.98 32.90 11.07
CA ARG A 105 0.44 31.95 12.06
C ARG A 105 0.08 30.64 11.37
N LEU A 106 0.64 29.54 11.86
CA LEU A 106 0.34 28.18 11.39
C LEU A 106 -1.10 27.80 11.68
N THR A 107 -1.84 27.59 10.61
CA THR A 107 -3.21 27.07 10.62
C THR A 107 -3.25 25.56 10.82
N PRO A 108 -4.41 24.97 11.15
CA PRO A 108 -4.53 23.51 11.33
C PRO A 108 -4.28 22.75 10.02
N ALA A 109 -4.63 23.35 8.88
CA ALA A 109 -4.39 22.76 7.55
C ALA A 109 -2.89 22.73 7.22
N GLU A 110 -2.16 23.80 7.50
CA GLU A 110 -0.70 23.84 7.32
C GLU A 110 -0.01 22.82 8.23
N LEU A 111 -0.44 22.70 9.50
CA LEU A 111 0.08 21.69 10.40
C LEU A 111 -0.21 20.27 9.91
N LEU A 112 -1.42 20.00 9.41
CA LEU A 112 -1.77 18.70 8.84
C LEU A 112 -0.89 18.38 7.63
N ALA A 113 -0.67 19.34 6.74
CA ALA A 113 0.24 19.18 5.61
C ALA A 113 1.69 18.91 6.07
N ALA A 114 2.18 19.65 7.08
CA ALA A 114 3.52 19.55 7.61
C ALA A 114 3.81 18.19 8.26
N ILE A 115 2.91 17.66 9.10
CA ILE A 115 3.09 16.33 9.72
C ILE A 115 3.03 15.18 8.71
N LEU A 116 2.43 15.41 7.54
CA LEU A 116 2.35 14.46 6.43
C LEU A 116 3.47 14.65 5.40
N ALA A 117 4.33 15.66 5.57
CA ALA A 117 5.42 15.95 4.64
C ALA A 117 6.49 14.85 4.62
N ASP A 118 6.84 14.31 5.80
CA ASP A 118 7.70 13.14 5.93
C ASP A 118 6.87 11.85 5.83
N ALA A 119 7.06 11.08 4.76
CA ALA A 119 6.40 9.79 4.56
C ALA A 119 6.68 8.77 5.67
N ARG A 120 7.72 8.96 6.49
CA ARG A 120 8.09 8.14 7.65
C ARG A 120 7.52 8.66 8.97
N SER A 121 6.72 9.72 8.95
CA SER A 121 6.06 10.24 10.15
C SER A 121 5.07 9.22 10.72
N GLY A 122 4.86 9.29 12.03
CA GLY A 122 3.84 8.47 12.69
C GLY A 122 2.43 8.83 12.21
N ALA A 123 2.17 10.10 11.86
CA ALA A 123 0.91 10.50 11.23
C ALA A 123 0.65 9.72 9.92
N CYS A 124 1.65 9.64 9.04
CA CYS A 124 1.56 8.83 7.82
C CYS A 124 1.37 7.33 8.14
N ALA A 125 2.01 6.82 9.20
CA ALA A 125 1.84 5.43 9.64
C ALA A 125 0.40 5.16 10.14
N CYS A 126 -0.18 6.07 10.93
CA CYS A 126 -1.59 6.01 11.38
C CYS A 126 -2.54 5.97 10.19
N LEU A 127 -2.40 6.89 9.24
CA LEU A 127 -3.26 6.91 8.05
C LEU A 127 -3.17 5.61 7.26
N ARG A 128 -1.97 5.04 7.08
CA ARG A 128 -1.80 3.73 6.41
C ARG A 128 -2.48 2.59 7.18
N LEU A 129 -2.40 2.57 8.51
CA LEU A 129 -3.13 1.58 9.34
C LEU A 129 -4.65 1.68 9.14
N LEU A 130 -5.15 2.90 8.93
CA LEU A 130 -6.57 3.16 8.67
C LEU A 130 -6.98 2.90 7.20
N GLY A 131 -6.05 2.48 6.34
CA GLY A 131 -6.30 2.26 4.91
C GLY A 131 -6.37 3.56 4.10
N VAL A 132 -5.93 4.68 4.66
CA VAL A 132 -5.92 6.01 4.03
C VAL A 132 -4.55 6.29 3.43
N ARG A 133 -4.52 6.84 2.21
CA ARG A 133 -3.27 7.23 1.54
C ARG A 133 -2.80 8.60 2.06
N PRO A 134 -1.64 8.69 2.74
CA PRO A 134 -1.21 9.96 3.34
C PRO A 134 -1.03 11.09 2.32
N GLY A 135 -0.59 10.76 1.10
CA GLY A 135 -0.41 11.76 0.04
C GLY A 135 -1.72 12.41 -0.42
N GLU A 136 -2.88 11.77 -0.24
CA GLU A 136 -4.18 12.35 -0.60
C GLU A 136 -4.64 13.35 0.46
N VAL A 137 -4.54 12.95 1.73
CA VAL A 137 -4.82 13.83 2.87
C VAL A 137 -3.89 15.06 2.84
N ARG A 138 -2.60 14.85 2.57
CA ARG A 138 -1.61 15.93 2.48
C ARG A 138 -1.96 16.93 1.38
N ARG A 139 -2.27 16.47 0.16
CA ARG A 139 -2.62 17.38 -0.95
C ARG A 139 -3.85 18.22 -0.63
N LEU A 140 -4.87 17.63 0.00
CA LEU A 140 -6.05 18.37 0.45
C LEU A 140 -5.70 19.39 1.54
N ALA A 141 -4.85 19.03 2.48
CA ALA A 141 -4.36 19.95 3.50
C ALA A 141 -3.54 21.11 2.91
N GLU A 142 -2.70 20.85 1.91
CA GLU A 142 -1.94 21.89 1.18
C GLU A 142 -2.86 22.84 0.41
N VAL A 143 -3.94 22.32 -0.20
CA VAL A 143 -4.98 23.10 -0.89
C VAL A 143 -5.75 23.97 0.09
N ALA A 144 -6.17 23.40 1.23
CA ALA A 144 -6.84 24.14 2.31
C ALA A 144 -5.93 25.23 2.89
N ALA A 145 -4.65 24.91 3.13
CA ALA A 145 -3.64 25.86 3.59
C ALA A 145 -3.44 27.03 2.61
N ALA A 146 -3.63 26.82 1.31
CA ALA A 146 -3.56 27.88 0.31
C ALA A 146 -4.77 28.84 0.33
N GLY A 147 -5.77 28.60 1.20
CA GLY A 147 -6.95 29.46 1.34
C GLY A 147 -7.91 29.38 0.16
N LEU A 148 -7.90 28.26 -0.57
CA LEU A 148 -8.82 28.02 -1.68
C LEU A 148 -10.25 27.88 -1.15
N GLY A 149 -11.22 28.43 -1.89
CA GLY A 149 -12.59 28.55 -1.41
C GLY A 149 -13.28 27.18 -1.27
N HIS A 150 -14.40 27.13 -0.54
CA HIS A 150 -15.18 25.89 -0.37
C HIS A 150 -15.54 25.20 -1.70
N GLY A 151 -15.77 25.97 -2.78
CA GLY A 151 -16.01 25.41 -4.13
C GLY A 151 -14.78 24.77 -4.78
N ASP A 152 -13.57 25.25 -4.47
CA ASP A 152 -12.32 24.64 -4.94
C ASP A 152 -12.06 23.35 -4.16
N VAL A 153 -12.33 23.36 -2.85
CA VAL A 153 -12.27 22.18 -2.00
C VAL A 153 -13.32 21.16 -2.44
N GLU A 154 -14.56 21.54 -2.72
CA GLU A 154 -15.58 20.64 -3.28
C GLU A 154 -15.18 20.10 -4.65
N SER A 155 -14.53 20.90 -5.51
CA SER A 155 -14.04 20.43 -6.81
C SER A 155 -12.88 19.43 -6.64
N LEU A 156 -12.00 19.66 -5.66
CA LEU A 156 -10.90 18.76 -5.33
C LEU A 156 -11.39 17.50 -4.62
N ILE A 157 -12.39 17.64 -3.75
CA ILE A 157 -13.11 16.55 -3.10
C ILE A 157 -13.86 15.78 -4.18
N ALA A 158 -14.53 16.38 -5.15
CA ALA A 158 -15.16 15.66 -6.26
C ALA A 158 -14.11 14.95 -7.14
N ALA A 159 -12.94 15.54 -7.33
CA ALA A 159 -11.81 14.89 -8.02
C ALA A 159 -11.18 13.74 -7.20
N LEU A 160 -11.28 13.77 -5.87
CA LEU A 160 -10.73 12.77 -4.95
C LEU A 160 -11.78 11.77 -4.42
N ASP A 161 -13.06 12.13 -4.45
CA ASP A 161 -14.23 11.35 -4.07
C ASP A 161 -14.48 10.39 -5.21
N ARG A 162 -13.76 9.28 -5.09
CA ARG A 162 -13.73 8.15 -5.99
C ARG A 162 -15.09 7.46 -6.19
N ARG A 163 -16.17 7.97 -5.59
CA ARG A 163 -17.48 7.32 -5.52
C ARG A 163 -18.45 7.78 -6.59
N THR A 164 -18.31 8.98 -7.14
CA THR A 164 -19.41 9.57 -7.92
C THR A 164 -19.23 9.63 -9.43
N ASP A 165 -18.06 9.77 -10.04
CA ASP A 165 -17.95 9.57 -11.49
C ASP A 165 -16.50 9.49 -12.02
N LEU A 166 -16.26 8.58 -12.98
CA LEU A 166 -15.08 8.51 -13.87
C LEU A 166 -13.73 7.96 -13.35
N HIS A 167 -13.72 7.07 -12.36
CA HIS A 167 -12.64 6.06 -12.34
C HIS A 167 -12.93 4.95 -13.34
N ARG A 168 -12.51 5.14 -14.59
CA ARG A 168 -11.92 4.00 -15.30
C ARG A 168 -10.52 4.41 -15.73
N PRO A 169 -9.55 3.60 -15.31
CA PRO A 169 -9.27 2.36 -15.95
C PRO A 169 -8.76 1.33 -14.94
N TRP A 170 -9.72 0.58 -14.48
CA TRP A 170 -9.44 -0.73 -13.93
C TRP A 170 -8.84 -1.60 -15.03
N TRP A 171 -7.59 -2.05 -14.85
CA TRP A 171 -6.90 -2.92 -15.82
C TRP A 171 -7.23 -4.40 -15.67
N GLY A 172 -8.00 -4.79 -14.66
CA GLY A 172 -8.50 -6.16 -14.52
C GLY A 172 -9.79 -6.39 -15.30
N PRO A 173 -10.54 -7.47 -15.00
CA PRO A 173 -11.90 -7.66 -15.50
C PRO A 173 -12.87 -6.74 -14.76
N ALA A 174 -13.61 -5.87 -15.45
CA ALA A 174 -14.50 -4.93 -14.75
C ALA A 174 -15.43 -5.69 -13.77
N PRO A 175 -15.94 -5.08 -12.68
CA PRO A 175 -16.75 -5.81 -11.69
C PRO A 175 -17.95 -6.57 -12.27
N ALA A 176 -18.49 -6.11 -13.40
CA ALA A 176 -19.57 -6.76 -14.15
C ALA A 176 -19.09 -7.53 -15.40
N GLU A 177 -17.80 -7.50 -15.73
CA GLU A 177 -17.25 -8.23 -16.87
C GLU A 177 -17.25 -9.72 -16.55
N PRO A 178 -17.86 -10.56 -17.40
CA PRO A 178 -17.88 -11.98 -17.17
C PRO A 178 -16.46 -12.54 -17.35
N VAL A 179 -15.95 -13.21 -16.32
CA VAL A 179 -14.72 -13.99 -16.38
C VAL A 179 -15.04 -15.48 -16.38
N ARG A 180 -14.25 -16.26 -17.11
CA ARG A 180 -14.36 -17.72 -17.16
C ARG A 180 -13.13 -18.36 -16.54
N ALA A 181 -13.33 -19.16 -15.51
CA ALA A 181 -12.29 -20.06 -15.03
C ALA A 181 -11.96 -21.13 -16.07
N LEU A 182 -10.67 -21.36 -16.28
CA LEU A 182 -10.15 -22.35 -17.21
C LEU A 182 -9.46 -23.47 -16.44
N PRO A 183 -9.59 -24.73 -16.89
CA PRO A 183 -8.83 -25.82 -16.31
C PRO A 183 -7.35 -25.60 -16.55
N LEU A 184 -6.55 -25.84 -15.52
CA LEU A 184 -5.10 -25.87 -15.66
C LEU A 184 -4.65 -27.15 -16.39
N PRO A 185 -3.49 -27.13 -17.07
CA PRO A 185 -2.89 -28.34 -17.62
C PRO A 185 -2.78 -29.45 -16.55
N GLY A 186 -3.42 -30.59 -16.79
CA GLY A 186 -3.44 -31.71 -15.83
C GLY A 186 -4.53 -31.63 -14.74
N GLY A 187 -5.43 -30.64 -14.79
CA GLY A 187 -6.62 -30.59 -13.93
C GLY A 187 -6.38 -30.12 -12.48
N GLY A 188 -5.17 -29.69 -12.14
CA GLY A 188 -4.81 -29.18 -10.82
C GLY A 188 -3.71 -28.13 -10.87
N PRO A 189 -3.23 -27.64 -9.71
CA PRO A 189 -2.13 -26.68 -9.66
C PRO A 189 -0.89 -27.20 -10.39
N VAL A 190 -0.33 -26.37 -11.27
CA VAL A 190 0.85 -26.72 -12.08
C VAL A 190 2.10 -26.17 -11.40
N GLU A 191 3.07 -27.04 -11.13
CA GLU A 191 4.38 -26.62 -10.62
C GLU A 191 5.14 -25.83 -11.69
N LEU A 192 5.47 -24.59 -11.39
CA LEU A 192 6.28 -23.72 -12.26
C LEU A 192 7.76 -23.93 -12.00
N ALA A 193 8.11 -23.98 -10.72
CA ALA A 193 9.49 -23.97 -10.25
C ALA A 193 9.57 -24.51 -8.82
N ARG A 194 10.72 -25.07 -8.47
CA ARG A 194 11.03 -25.62 -7.16
C ARG A 194 12.46 -25.30 -6.76
N SER A 195 12.67 -24.99 -5.50
CA SER A 195 13.98 -24.87 -4.86
C SER A 195 14.12 -25.90 -3.73
N ALA A 196 15.20 -25.80 -2.96
CA ALA A 196 15.39 -26.60 -1.75
C ALA A 196 14.37 -26.31 -0.64
N SER A 197 13.75 -25.12 -0.65
CA SER A 197 12.92 -24.61 0.45
C SER A 197 11.49 -24.26 0.03
N ALA A 198 11.23 -24.07 -1.27
CA ALA A 198 10.00 -23.49 -1.77
C ALA A 198 9.56 -24.12 -3.08
N VAL A 199 8.27 -24.04 -3.36
CA VAL A 199 7.68 -24.41 -4.65
C VAL A 199 6.71 -23.33 -5.09
N GLY A 200 6.88 -22.88 -6.34
CA GLY A 200 6.00 -21.93 -7.01
C GLY A 200 5.05 -22.67 -7.94
N ARG A 201 3.75 -22.41 -7.84
CA ARG A 201 2.70 -23.03 -8.64
C ARG A 201 1.79 -22.00 -9.29
N LEU A 202 1.28 -22.36 -10.46
CA LEU A 202 0.10 -21.75 -11.06
C LEU A 202 -1.12 -22.52 -10.53
N SER A 203 -1.97 -21.87 -9.75
CA SER A 203 -3.10 -22.51 -9.04
C SER A 203 -4.47 -22.09 -9.56
N GLY A 204 -4.54 -21.03 -10.36
CA GLY A 204 -5.77 -20.55 -10.99
C GLY A 204 -5.50 -19.90 -12.34
N LEU A 205 -6.45 -20.04 -13.25
CA LEU A 205 -6.44 -19.40 -14.56
C LEU A 205 -7.86 -18.94 -14.90
N VAL A 206 -8.01 -17.67 -15.25
CA VAL A 206 -9.27 -17.08 -15.68
C VAL A 206 -9.05 -16.26 -16.95
N VAL A 207 -10.04 -16.22 -17.83
CA VAL A 207 -10.00 -15.38 -19.02
C VAL A 207 -11.19 -14.43 -19.03
N GLY A 208 -10.93 -13.16 -19.35
CA GLY A 208 -11.95 -12.14 -19.61
C GLY A 208 -12.02 -11.79 -21.10
N GLY A 209 -12.79 -10.76 -21.45
CA GLY A 209 -12.88 -10.31 -22.85
C GLY A 209 -11.55 -9.75 -23.36
N GLU A 210 -10.86 -9.01 -22.49
CA GLU A 210 -9.66 -8.25 -22.87
C GLU A 210 -8.37 -8.72 -22.17
N GLY A 211 -8.43 -9.73 -21.31
CA GLY A 211 -7.25 -10.13 -20.54
C GLY A 211 -7.26 -11.55 -19.98
N LEU A 212 -6.12 -11.88 -19.38
CA LEU A 212 -5.83 -13.18 -18.76
C LEU A 212 -5.52 -12.96 -17.28
N GLY A 213 -6.34 -13.55 -16.41
CA GLY A 213 -6.06 -13.59 -14.99
C GLY A 213 -5.42 -14.91 -14.58
N PHE A 214 -4.52 -14.89 -13.61
CA PHE A 214 -3.94 -16.10 -13.05
C PHE A 214 -3.55 -15.93 -11.59
N THR A 215 -3.56 -17.04 -10.87
CA THR A 215 -3.19 -17.08 -9.45
C THR A 215 -1.87 -17.84 -9.30
N LEU A 216 -0.90 -17.20 -8.67
CA LEU A 216 0.38 -17.81 -8.31
C LEU A 216 0.39 -18.11 -6.82
N THR A 217 0.88 -19.30 -6.48
CA THR A 217 1.08 -19.72 -5.09
C THR A 217 2.53 -20.10 -4.90
N VAL A 218 3.20 -19.44 -3.95
CA VAL A 218 4.54 -19.84 -3.48
C VAL A 218 4.39 -20.37 -2.07
N GLU A 219 4.81 -21.61 -1.85
CA GLU A 219 4.73 -22.24 -0.54
C GLU A 219 6.07 -22.81 -0.10
N SER A 220 6.32 -22.81 1.21
CA SER A 220 7.47 -23.49 1.79
C SER A 220 7.29 -25.01 1.72
N LEU A 221 8.35 -25.75 1.38
CA LEU A 221 8.34 -27.20 1.38
C LEU A 221 8.26 -27.76 2.81
N PRO A 222 7.51 -28.84 3.04
CA PRO A 222 7.32 -29.41 4.38
C PRO A 222 8.59 -30.01 4.98
N ASP A 223 9.54 -30.45 4.15
CA ASP A 223 10.81 -31.02 4.61
C ASP A 223 11.91 -29.96 4.78
N ALA A 224 11.62 -28.71 4.44
CA ALA A 224 12.57 -27.63 4.60
C ALA A 224 12.66 -27.24 6.09
N PRO A 225 13.86 -26.90 6.61
CA PRO A 225 14.03 -26.52 8.01
C PRO A 225 13.06 -25.38 8.38
N ALA A 226 12.55 -25.34 9.62
CA ALA A 226 11.45 -24.42 10.02
C ALA A 226 11.74 -22.91 9.86
N SER A 227 12.95 -22.54 9.42
CA SER A 227 13.42 -21.19 9.04
C SER A 227 13.75 -21.07 7.55
N SER A 228 13.14 -21.89 6.68
CA SER A 228 13.71 -22.24 5.36
C SER A 228 13.71 -21.15 4.30
N TRP A 229 12.90 -20.10 4.46
CA TRP A 229 13.01 -18.96 3.55
C TRP A 229 14.14 -18.05 4.00
N LEU A 230 15.16 -17.94 3.16
CA LEU A 230 16.31 -17.07 3.34
C LEU A 230 15.85 -15.61 3.43
N LEU A 231 14.87 -15.24 2.60
CA LEU A 231 14.13 -13.98 2.66
C LEU A 231 12.65 -14.26 2.35
N ALA A 232 11.71 -13.41 2.77
CA ALA A 232 10.29 -13.59 2.40
C ALA A 232 10.02 -13.07 0.98
N PRO A 233 9.21 -13.76 0.15
CA PRO A 233 8.93 -13.32 -1.21
C PRO A 233 8.12 -12.02 -1.19
N ARG A 234 8.42 -11.13 -2.12
CA ARG A 234 7.69 -9.89 -2.38
C ARG A 234 7.21 -9.86 -3.81
N TRP A 235 5.96 -9.42 -4.01
CA TRP A 235 5.35 -9.36 -5.34
C TRP A 235 5.48 -7.98 -6.01
N GLN A 236 5.94 -6.98 -5.25
CA GLN A 236 6.10 -5.60 -5.70
C GLN A 236 7.52 -5.09 -5.40
N PRO A 237 8.13 -4.32 -6.32
CA PRO A 237 9.43 -3.71 -6.08
C PRO A 237 9.33 -2.68 -4.94
N ARG A 238 10.43 -2.51 -4.22
CA ARG A 238 10.50 -1.51 -3.16
C ARG A 238 10.86 -0.17 -3.77
N GLU A 239 10.05 0.86 -3.50
CA GLU A 239 10.46 2.23 -3.78
C GLU A 239 11.55 2.67 -2.80
N VAL A 240 12.67 3.12 -3.34
CA VAL A 240 13.79 3.70 -2.58
C VAL A 240 14.00 5.12 -3.07
N LEU A 241 14.04 6.07 -2.13
CA LEU A 241 14.41 7.44 -2.43
C LEU A 241 15.92 7.53 -2.63
N VAL A 242 16.33 7.93 -3.84
CA VAL A 242 17.71 8.20 -4.19
C VAL A 242 17.90 9.72 -4.18
N PRO A 243 18.77 10.28 -3.32
CA PRO A 243 19.03 11.72 -3.28
C PRO A 243 19.40 12.26 -4.68
N GLY A 244 18.73 13.32 -5.14
CA GLY A 244 18.92 13.92 -6.46
C GLY A 244 18.15 13.25 -7.61
N ASP A 245 17.75 11.99 -7.45
CA ASP A 245 17.14 11.16 -8.50
C ASP A 245 15.66 10.82 -8.24
N GLY A 246 15.13 11.15 -7.05
CA GLY A 246 13.75 10.88 -6.67
C GLY A 246 13.50 9.43 -6.23
N ALA A 247 12.23 9.00 -6.28
CA ALA A 247 11.85 7.62 -5.99
C ALA A 247 12.24 6.70 -7.16
N ARG A 248 12.97 5.62 -6.86
CA ARG A 248 13.31 4.56 -7.82
C ARG A 248 12.86 3.20 -7.31
N GLU A 249 12.40 2.35 -8.22
CA GLU A 249 12.12 0.95 -7.93
C GLU A 249 13.43 0.18 -7.78
N ARG A 250 13.60 -0.50 -6.64
CA ARG A 250 14.74 -1.36 -6.37
C ARG A 250 14.35 -2.83 -6.54
N LEU A 251 15.15 -3.56 -7.33
CA LEU A 251 15.04 -4.99 -7.51
C LEU A 251 15.79 -5.71 -6.38
N ASP A 252 15.11 -5.90 -5.26
CA ASP A 252 15.66 -6.65 -4.13
C ASP A 252 15.62 -8.16 -4.40
N PRO A 253 16.52 -8.97 -3.80
CA PRO A 253 16.50 -10.44 -3.96
C PRO A 253 15.18 -11.11 -3.51
N GLU A 254 14.41 -10.43 -2.66
CA GLU A 254 13.07 -10.84 -2.21
C GLU A 254 12.02 -10.76 -3.32
N LEU A 255 12.27 -9.96 -4.36
CA LEU A 255 11.29 -9.73 -5.41
C LEU A 255 11.10 -11.00 -6.24
N VAL A 256 9.87 -11.52 -6.24
CA VAL A 256 9.43 -12.54 -7.16
C VAL A 256 9.08 -11.86 -8.48
N ILE A 257 9.84 -12.19 -9.51
CA ILE A 257 9.64 -11.70 -10.87
C ILE A 257 8.62 -12.62 -11.55
N VAL A 258 7.51 -12.02 -11.96
CA VAL A 258 6.49 -12.65 -12.78
C VAL A 258 6.63 -12.11 -14.19
N ALA A 259 6.74 -13.00 -15.17
CA ALA A 259 6.87 -12.64 -16.57
C ALA A 259 5.82 -13.37 -17.41
N VAL A 260 5.12 -12.64 -18.28
CA VAL A 260 4.13 -13.21 -19.22
C VAL A 260 4.42 -12.70 -20.62
N GLY A 261 4.49 -13.60 -21.60
CA GLY A 261 4.64 -13.23 -22.99
C GLY A 261 4.92 -14.41 -23.92
N ASP A 262 5.01 -14.11 -25.21
CA ASP A 262 5.46 -15.05 -26.23
C ASP A 262 6.97 -15.31 -26.07
N PRO A 263 7.47 -16.56 -26.18
CA PRO A 263 8.89 -16.87 -26.27
C PRO A 263 9.69 -15.97 -27.22
N ALA A 264 9.11 -15.58 -28.36
CA ALA A 264 9.73 -14.74 -29.39
C ALA A 264 9.30 -13.26 -29.34
N GLY A 265 8.33 -12.91 -28.48
CA GLY A 265 7.71 -11.59 -28.44
C GLY A 265 8.05 -10.75 -27.20
N PRO A 266 7.46 -9.55 -27.10
CA PRO A 266 7.61 -8.69 -25.93
C PRO A 266 7.08 -9.38 -24.68
N ARG A 267 7.84 -9.30 -23.59
CA ARG A 267 7.46 -9.83 -22.28
C ARG A 267 6.95 -8.72 -21.39
N VAL A 268 5.85 -8.99 -20.70
CA VAL A 268 5.32 -8.15 -19.65
C VAL A 268 5.80 -8.69 -18.31
N THR A 269 6.31 -7.82 -17.45
CA THR A 269 6.88 -8.22 -16.16
C THR A 269 6.41 -7.32 -15.04
N ASN A 270 6.39 -7.81 -13.80
CA ASN A 270 6.07 -7.00 -12.62
C ASN A 270 7.21 -6.07 -12.19
N HIS A 271 8.31 -5.99 -12.97
CA HIS A 271 9.35 -4.98 -12.80
C HIS A 271 8.84 -3.55 -13.00
N ARG A 272 7.82 -3.37 -13.81
CA ARG A 272 7.18 -2.07 -14.07
C ARG A 272 5.70 -2.21 -13.74
N LEU A 273 5.41 -2.31 -12.45
CA LEU A 273 4.05 -2.52 -11.98
C LEU A 273 3.19 -1.34 -12.41
N ARG A 274 2.19 -1.62 -13.24
CA ARG A 274 1.17 -0.63 -13.53
C ARG A 274 0.21 -0.60 -12.36
N HIS A 275 -0.05 0.58 -11.83
CA HIS A 275 -1.07 0.74 -10.80
C HIS A 275 -2.40 0.22 -11.33
N ARG A 276 -3.17 -0.46 -10.48
CA ARG A 276 -4.50 -0.98 -10.80
C ARG A 276 -5.49 0.10 -11.23
N PHE A 277 -5.23 1.34 -10.84
CA PHE A 277 -6.03 2.52 -11.11
C PHE A 277 -5.13 3.59 -11.73
N VAL A 278 -5.05 3.64 -13.07
CA VAL A 278 -4.40 4.76 -13.79
C VAL A 278 -5.53 5.69 -14.29
N HIS A 279 -5.39 6.56 -15.29
CA HIS A 279 -6.51 7.18 -16.03
C HIS A 279 -6.45 6.86 -17.54
N GLU A 280 -5.29 6.38 -18.00
CA GLU A 280 -4.99 6.11 -19.40
C GLU A 280 -4.75 4.63 -19.65
N ALA A 281 -5.17 4.16 -20.82
CA ALA A 281 -4.83 2.84 -21.29
C ALA A 281 -3.33 2.62 -21.44
N PRO A 282 -2.75 1.51 -20.90
CA PRO A 282 -1.37 1.21 -21.14
C PRO A 282 -1.24 1.03 -22.64
N THR A 283 -0.28 1.73 -23.22
CA THR A 283 0.00 1.71 -24.66
C THR A 283 0.61 0.39 -25.14
N GLY A 284 0.66 -0.62 -24.27
CA GLY A 284 1.18 -1.95 -24.54
C GLY A 284 0.82 -2.94 -23.43
N GLY A 285 1.49 -4.09 -23.44
CA GLY A 285 1.27 -5.14 -22.45
C GLY A 285 1.49 -4.65 -21.01
N ALA A 286 0.53 -4.94 -20.13
CA ALA A 286 0.54 -4.58 -18.72
C ALA A 286 0.25 -5.80 -17.85
N LEU A 287 1.00 -5.93 -16.76
CA LEU A 287 0.81 -6.94 -15.74
C LEU A 287 0.44 -6.21 -14.44
N VAL A 288 -0.71 -6.59 -13.88
CA VAL A 288 -1.33 -5.89 -12.77
C VAL A 288 -1.58 -6.86 -11.64
N LEU A 289 -1.10 -6.53 -10.45
CA LEU A 289 -1.41 -7.28 -9.23
C LEU A 289 -2.82 -6.90 -8.76
N LEU A 290 -3.73 -7.88 -8.75
CA LEU A 290 -5.11 -7.72 -8.30
C LEU A 290 -5.24 -7.89 -6.78
N GLY A 291 -4.46 -8.81 -6.21
CA GLY A 291 -4.55 -9.16 -4.79
C GLY A 291 -3.34 -9.96 -4.35
N HIS A 292 -3.07 -9.92 -3.05
CA HIS A 292 -2.02 -10.69 -2.40
C HIS A 292 -2.49 -11.08 -1.00
N THR A 293 -2.28 -12.33 -0.63
CA THR A 293 -2.50 -12.84 0.72
C THR A 293 -1.31 -13.66 1.18
N SER A 294 -0.97 -13.52 2.45
CA SER A 294 0.09 -14.27 3.14
C SER A 294 -0.54 -15.05 4.29
N ALA A 295 -0.25 -16.33 4.37
CA ALA A 295 -0.72 -17.21 5.42
C ALA A 295 0.45 -17.98 6.04
N VAL A 296 0.41 -18.11 7.36
CA VAL A 296 1.37 -18.89 8.14
C VAL A 296 0.60 -19.99 8.86
N GLU A 297 0.67 -21.20 8.33
CA GLU A 297 0.07 -22.39 8.91
C GLU A 297 1.01 -22.95 9.99
N ARG A 298 0.65 -22.75 11.26
CA ARG A 298 1.30 -23.40 12.39
C ARG A 298 0.57 -24.71 12.69
N ARG A 299 1.22 -25.85 12.47
CA ARG A 299 0.70 -27.14 12.97
C ARG A 299 0.91 -27.21 14.48
N ASN A 300 -0.06 -27.77 15.19
CA ASN A 300 -0.04 -27.88 16.66
C ASN A 300 1.05 -28.84 17.18
N ASP A 301 1.68 -29.59 16.28
CA ASP A 301 2.82 -30.45 16.58
C ASP A 301 4.13 -29.64 16.51
N ARG A 302 4.85 -29.55 17.64
CA ARG A 302 6.16 -28.90 17.76
C ARG A 302 7.23 -29.50 16.83
N ARG A 303 6.97 -30.68 16.24
CA ARG A 303 7.86 -31.35 15.28
C ARG A 303 7.58 -30.97 13.83
N CYS A 304 6.45 -30.34 13.53
CA CYS A 304 6.12 -29.93 12.16
C CYS A 304 6.63 -28.50 11.90
N PRO A 305 7.42 -28.26 10.84
CA PRO A 305 7.83 -26.92 10.48
C PRO A 305 6.61 -26.05 10.13
N THR A 306 6.74 -24.75 10.38
CA THR A 306 5.74 -23.76 10.02
C THR A 306 5.64 -23.70 8.50
N ARG A 307 4.45 -23.92 7.94
CA ARG A 307 4.22 -23.81 6.49
C ARG A 307 3.81 -22.38 6.17
N ARG A 308 4.53 -21.74 5.25
CA ARG A 308 4.21 -20.41 4.75
C ARG A 308 3.64 -20.53 3.35
N VAL A 309 2.57 -19.79 3.08
CA VAL A 309 1.88 -19.77 1.79
C VAL A 309 1.63 -18.33 1.38
N GLU A 310 2.07 -17.99 0.18
CA GLU A 310 1.94 -16.67 -0.41
C GLU A 310 1.14 -16.81 -1.70
N VAL A 311 -0.02 -16.19 -1.76
CA VAL A 311 -0.93 -16.25 -2.91
C VAL A 311 -1.02 -14.86 -3.52
N SER A 312 -0.88 -14.79 -4.85
CA SER A 312 -1.03 -13.55 -5.60
C SER A 312 -1.89 -13.74 -6.83
N ASP A 313 -2.82 -12.82 -7.03
CA ASP A 313 -3.72 -12.78 -8.17
C ASP A 313 -3.25 -11.71 -9.15
N TRP A 314 -3.09 -12.09 -10.40
CA TRP A 314 -2.53 -11.26 -11.46
C TRP A 314 -3.49 -11.13 -12.62
N TRP A 315 -3.35 -10.04 -13.35
CA TRP A 315 -4.03 -9.81 -14.61
C TRP A 315 -3.06 -9.31 -15.67
N VAL A 316 -3.11 -9.91 -16.86
CA VAL A 316 -2.37 -9.50 -18.04
C VAL A 316 -3.33 -8.92 -19.05
N TRP A 317 -2.97 -7.75 -19.57
CA TRP A 317 -3.69 -7.05 -20.61
C TRP A 317 -2.71 -6.57 -21.71
N PRO A 318 -3.09 -6.59 -23.00
CA PRO A 318 -4.27 -7.26 -23.53
C PRO A 318 -4.08 -8.78 -23.51
N LEU A 319 -5.18 -9.53 -23.71
CA LEU A 319 -5.13 -10.97 -23.91
C LEU A 319 -4.21 -11.31 -25.10
N PRO A 320 -3.13 -12.10 -24.92
CA PRO A 320 -2.29 -12.48 -26.05
C PRO A 320 -3.10 -13.42 -26.97
N ARG A 321 -3.25 -13.05 -28.25
CA ARG A 321 -4.19 -13.72 -29.19
C ARG A 321 -3.56 -14.80 -30.06
N ARG A 322 -2.23 -14.94 -30.07
CA ARG A 322 -1.51 -15.87 -30.95
C ARG A 322 -0.28 -16.45 -30.26
N GLY A 323 0.10 -17.65 -30.68
CA GLY A 323 1.33 -18.31 -30.23
C GLY A 323 1.19 -19.03 -28.90
N GLU A 324 2.34 -19.18 -28.23
CA GLU A 324 2.46 -19.82 -26.93
C GLU A 324 2.63 -18.74 -25.86
N ILE A 325 1.77 -18.72 -24.83
CA ILE A 325 1.95 -17.81 -23.70
C ILE A 325 2.79 -18.52 -22.64
N ARG A 326 3.91 -17.91 -22.27
CA ARG A 326 4.75 -18.40 -21.19
C ARG A 326 4.51 -17.59 -19.93
N ILE A 327 4.05 -18.24 -18.86
CA ILE A 327 4.01 -17.64 -17.52
C ILE A 327 5.24 -18.13 -16.77
N GLY A 328 6.16 -17.22 -16.52
CA GLY A 328 7.41 -17.45 -15.80
C GLY A 328 7.35 -16.87 -14.39
N LEU A 329 8.04 -17.56 -13.47
CA LEU A 329 8.25 -17.11 -12.11
C LEU A 329 9.73 -17.29 -11.77
N SER A 330 10.36 -16.24 -11.24
CA SER A 330 11.74 -16.25 -10.79
C SER A 330 11.87 -15.55 -9.44
N TRP A 331 12.61 -16.15 -8.51
CA TRP A 331 12.87 -15.61 -7.20
C TRP A 331 14.31 -15.91 -6.78
N SER A 332 15.16 -14.88 -6.83
CA SER A 332 16.60 -15.03 -6.67
C SER A 332 17.01 -15.48 -5.27
N ALA A 333 16.33 -15.02 -4.21
CA ALA A 333 16.67 -15.41 -2.84
C ALA A 333 16.58 -16.93 -2.60
N GLU A 334 15.74 -17.63 -3.36
CA GLU A 334 15.56 -19.09 -3.25
C GLU A 334 16.06 -19.85 -4.48
N ALA A 335 16.78 -19.20 -5.40
CA ALA A 335 17.19 -19.79 -6.68
C ALA A 335 16.03 -20.50 -7.43
N LEU A 336 14.80 -20.00 -7.24
CA LEU A 336 13.59 -20.63 -7.74
C LEU A 336 13.27 -20.00 -9.08
N THR A 337 13.37 -20.75 -10.19
CA THR A 337 13.08 -20.23 -11.53
C THR A 337 12.44 -21.29 -12.40
N GLY A 338 11.37 -20.93 -13.10
CA GLY A 338 10.68 -21.83 -14.00
C GLY A 338 9.46 -21.20 -14.65
N SER A 339 8.70 -22.00 -15.40
CA SER A 339 7.62 -21.48 -16.23
C SER A 339 6.70 -22.57 -16.76
N VAL A 340 5.46 -22.20 -17.03
CA VAL A 340 4.49 -23.02 -17.78
C VAL A 340 4.17 -22.37 -19.12
N ARG A 341 3.77 -23.20 -20.07
CA ARG A 341 3.33 -22.81 -21.41
C ARG A 341 1.82 -23.02 -21.52
N LEU A 342 1.13 -22.06 -22.10
CA LEU A 342 -0.30 -22.08 -22.35
C LEU A 342 -0.56 -21.80 -23.84
N ASP A 343 -1.58 -22.44 -24.40
CA ASP A 343 -1.99 -22.21 -25.78
C ASP A 343 -2.85 -20.93 -25.88
N ALA A 344 -2.32 -19.89 -26.55
CA ALA A 344 -3.03 -18.62 -26.72
C ALA A 344 -4.29 -18.77 -27.58
N ALA A 345 -4.33 -19.73 -28.51
CA ALA A 345 -5.49 -19.95 -29.36
C ALA A 345 -6.69 -20.43 -28.53
N LEU A 346 -6.47 -21.35 -27.60
CA LEU A 346 -7.48 -21.84 -26.69
C LEU A 346 -8.00 -20.71 -25.76
N LEU A 347 -7.11 -19.86 -25.27
CA LEU A 347 -7.49 -18.69 -24.47
C LEU A 347 -8.34 -17.70 -25.29
N GLY A 348 -7.94 -17.43 -26.53
CA GLY A 348 -8.67 -16.57 -27.46
C GLY A 348 -10.07 -17.10 -27.82
N GLU A 349 -10.22 -18.42 -27.99
CA GLU A 349 -11.53 -19.06 -28.23
C GLU A 349 -12.47 -18.85 -27.03
N HIS A 350 -11.97 -19.04 -25.81
CA HIS A 350 -12.77 -18.83 -24.60
C HIS A 350 -13.15 -17.36 -24.40
N ALA A 351 -12.24 -16.41 -24.65
CA ALA A 351 -12.52 -14.99 -24.60
C ALA A 351 -13.58 -14.57 -25.64
N SER A 352 -13.46 -15.08 -26.87
CA SER A 352 -14.41 -14.79 -27.95
C SER A 352 -15.83 -15.26 -27.61
N ARG A 353 -15.96 -16.43 -26.96
CA ARG A 353 -17.25 -16.95 -26.47
C ARG A 353 -17.86 -16.13 -25.33
N LEU A 354 -17.04 -15.44 -24.54
CA LEU A 354 -17.52 -14.52 -23.50
C LEU A 354 -18.04 -13.22 -24.10
N ALA A 355 -17.35 -12.69 -25.13
CA ALA A 355 -17.75 -11.47 -25.82
C ALA A 355 -19.03 -11.60 -26.65
N SER A 356 -19.41 -12.83 -27.04
CA SER A 356 -20.62 -13.10 -27.84
C SER A 356 -21.90 -13.31 -27.02
N ARG A 357 -21.84 -13.18 -25.69
CA ARG A 357 -22.98 -13.31 -24.77
C ARG A 357 -23.35 -11.94 -24.23
#